data_AF-A0AA51MNF5-F1
#
_entry.id   AF-A0AA51MNF5-F1
#
_cell.length_a   1.000
_cell.length_b   1.000
_cell.length_c   1.000
_cell.angle_alpha   90.00
_cell.angle_beta   90.00
_cell.angle_gamma   90.00
#
_symmetry.space_group_name_H-M   'P 1'
#
loop_
_entity.id
_entity.type
_entity.pdbx_description
1 polymer ?
#
loop_
_entity_poly.entity_id
_entity_poly.type
_entity_poly.pdbx_seq_one_letter_code
_entity_poly.pdbx_strand_id
1 'polypeptide(L)'
;MLKWPLTSLRLRGSNIPPTGLVEGVLIARYLQGTRGAALVEGVTKHTFNLATLETQLAAVQQVMDIDADGQQQADKDAILLIRYLLGLRNAALIQGITLSSSERKTASSITTYLEALLNPV
;
A
#
# COMPACT_ATOMS: atom_id res chain seq x y z
N MET A 1 -22.10 -17.63 6.00
CA MET A 1 -21.65 -16.35 5.39
C MET A 1 -20.22 -16.11 5.84
N LEU A 2 -19.25 -16.26 4.96
CA LEU A 2 -17.83 -16.16 5.31
C LEU A 2 -17.54 -14.74 5.80
N LYS A 3 -17.08 -14.62 7.05
CA LYS A 3 -16.53 -13.40 7.61
C LYS A 3 -15.16 -13.21 6.95
N TRP A 4 -15.05 -12.30 6.00
CA TRP A 4 -13.74 -11.80 5.54
C TRP A 4 -12.99 -11.22 6.76
N PRO A 5 -11.76 -11.64 7.06
CA PRO A 5 -10.92 -10.84 7.93
C PRO A 5 -10.57 -9.55 7.17
N LEU A 6 -10.97 -8.42 7.76
CA LEU A 6 -10.75 -7.06 7.28
C LEU A 6 -9.26 -6.68 7.39
N THR A 7 -8.42 -7.02 6.42
CA THR A 7 -7.20 -6.24 6.08
C THR A 7 -6.56 -6.80 4.81
N SER A 8 -6.96 -6.34 3.64
CA SER A 8 -6.23 -6.64 2.41
C SER A 8 -6.06 -5.39 1.58
N LEU A 9 -4.83 -5.17 1.10
CA LEU A 9 -4.50 -4.11 0.12
C LEU A 9 -5.15 -4.36 -1.26
N ARG A 10 -5.93 -5.42 -1.43
CA ARG A 10 -6.69 -5.73 -2.65
C ARG A 10 -7.92 -4.84 -2.76
N LEU A 11 -7.73 -3.61 -3.22
CA LEU A 11 -8.80 -2.61 -3.32
C LEU A 11 -9.82 -2.96 -4.41
N ARG A 12 -9.41 -3.62 -5.50
CA ARG A 12 -10.29 -3.99 -6.62
C ARG A 12 -11.09 -5.29 -6.41
N GLY A 13 -10.97 -5.90 -5.23
CA GLY A 13 -11.61 -7.17 -4.88
C GLY A 13 -10.62 -8.29 -4.60
N SER A 14 -11.05 -9.27 -3.83
CA SER A 14 -10.18 -10.30 -3.25
C SER A 14 -9.41 -11.16 -4.25
N ASN A 15 -9.98 -11.39 -5.43
CA ASN A 15 -9.40 -12.26 -6.45
C ASN A 15 -8.51 -11.49 -7.43
N ILE A 16 -8.36 -10.18 -7.25
CA ILE A 16 -7.51 -9.33 -8.09
C ILE A 16 -6.24 -8.99 -7.31
N PRO A 17 -5.05 -9.43 -7.76
CA PRO A 17 -3.80 -9.07 -7.12
C PRO A 17 -3.60 -7.55 -7.10
N PRO A 18 -3.04 -7.00 -6.00
CA PRO A 18 -2.70 -5.59 -5.94
C PRO A 18 -1.55 -5.28 -6.91
N THR A 19 -1.50 -4.05 -7.40
CA THR A 19 -0.51 -3.57 -8.36
C THR A 19 0.03 -2.22 -7.92
N GLY A 20 1.28 -1.92 -8.29
CA GLY A 20 1.90 -0.63 -7.97
C GLY A 20 1.15 0.53 -8.61
N LEU A 21 0.67 0.34 -9.84
CA LEU A 21 0.02 1.40 -10.63
C LEU A 21 -1.43 1.68 -10.24
N VAL A 22 -2.10 0.77 -9.51
CA VAL A 22 -3.45 1.01 -8.99
C VAL A 22 -3.40 1.12 -7.47
N GLU A 23 -3.30 0.02 -6.74
CA GLU A 23 -3.33 0.01 -5.27
C GLU A 23 -2.25 0.91 -4.67
N GLY A 24 -1.01 0.82 -5.18
CA GLY A 24 0.08 1.67 -4.72
C GLY A 24 -0.19 3.16 -4.91
N VAL A 25 -0.72 3.57 -6.07
CA VAL A 25 -1.08 4.97 -6.36
C VAL A 25 -2.26 5.45 -5.52
N LEU A 26 -3.32 4.63 -5.37
CA LEU A 26 -4.47 4.97 -4.53
C LEU A 26 -4.04 5.19 -3.06
N ILE A 27 -3.17 4.32 -2.55
CA ILE A 27 -2.62 4.42 -1.20
C ILE A 27 -1.77 5.69 -1.05
N ALA A 28 -0.88 5.97 -2.01
CA ALA A 28 -0.08 7.19 -2.01
C ALA A 28 -0.97 8.45 -1.95
N ARG A 29 -1.99 8.53 -2.81
CA ARG A 29 -2.95 9.64 -2.83
C ARG A 29 -3.70 9.76 -1.50
N TYR A 30 -4.14 8.65 -0.93
CA TYR A 30 -4.85 8.65 0.35
C TYR A 30 -3.98 9.13 1.51
N LEU A 31 -2.72 8.68 1.60
CA LEU A 31 -1.76 9.15 2.60
C LEU A 31 -1.42 10.64 2.43
N GLN A 32 -1.48 11.17 1.20
CA GLN A 32 -1.36 12.60 0.90
C GLN A 32 -2.63 13.42 1.22
N GLY A 33 -3.68 12.80 1.76
CA GLY A 33 -4.94 13.47 2.10
C GLY A 33 -5.92 13.61 0.93
N THR A 34 -5.64 13.00 -0.24
CA THR A 34 -6.59 12.99 -1.36
C THR A 34 -7.81 12.14 -1.01
N ARG A 35 -9.01 12.60 -1.38
CA ARG A 35 -10.29 11.93 -1.09
C ARG A 35 -11.23 12.03 -2.29
N GLY A 36 -12.34 11.28 -2.25
CA GLY A 36 -13.38 11.26 -3.26
C GLY A 36 -12.90 10.77 -4.62
N ALA A 37 -13.48 11.33 -5.70
CA ALA A 37 -13.18 10.91 -7.07
C ALA A 37 -11.69 11.11 -7.45
N ALA A 38 -11.01 12.08 -6.82
CA ALA A 38 -9.59 12.34 -7.03
C ALA A 38 -8.69 11.16 -6.62
N LEU A 39 -9.16 10.22 -5.78
CA LEU A 39 -8.42 9.00 -5.48
C LEU A 39 -8.20 8.12 -6.73
N VAL A 40 -9.17 8.09 -7.65
CA VAL A 40 -9.22 7.13 -8.76
C VAL A 40 -9.04 7.77 -10.14
N GLU A 41 -9.16 9.09 -10.22
CA GLU A 41 -9.06 9.84 -11.47
C GLU A 41 -7.73 9.59 -12.19
N GLY A 42 -7.82 9.10 -13.44
CA GLY A 42 -6.67 8.79 -14.29
C GLY A 42 -5.86 7.56 -13.88
N VAL A 43 -6.25 6.82 -12.83
CA VAL A 43 -5.47 5.68 -12.31
C VAL A 43 -5.93 4.36 -12.89
N THR A 44 -7.24 4.17 -13.05
CA THR A 44 -7.79 2.87 -13.46
C THR A 44 -9.16 3.00 -14.14
N LYS A 45 -9.49 2.00 -14.96
CA LYS A 45 -10.83 1.83 -15.55
C LYS A 45 -11.78 1.06 -14.63
N HIS A 46 -11.28 0.48 -13.54
CA HIS A 46 -12.11 -0.20 -12.55
C HIS A 46 -13.00 0.81 -11.83
N THR A 47 -14.31 0.54 -11.79
CA THR A 47 -15.27 1.38 -11.07
C THR A 47 -15.27 1.04 -9.58
N PHE A 48 -14.95 2.02 -8.74
CA PHE A 48 -15.05 1.90 -7.29
C PHE A 48 -16.33 2.54 -6.76
N ASN A 49 -16.90 1.96 -5.71
CA ASN A 49 -17.71 2.72 -4.78
C ASN A 49 -16.76 3.54 -3.89
N LEU A 50 -16.78 4.87 -4.03
CA LEU A 50 -15.82 5.75 -3.35
C LEU A 50 -15.94 5.71 -1.83
N ALA A 51 -17.16 5.62 -1.28
CA ALA A 51 -17.36 5.53 0.17
C ALA A 51 -16.81 4.21 0.73
N THR A 52 -17.05 3.10 0.03
CA THR A 52 -16.46 1.79 0.40
C THR A 52 -14.94 1.80 0.27
N LEU A 53 -14.41 2.40 -0.79
CA LEU A 53 -12.96 2.51 -1.01
C LEU A 53 -12.28 3.28 0.13
N GLU A 54 -12.80 4.43 0.53
CA GLU A 54 -12.24 5.19 1.64
C GLU A 54 -12.35 4.45 2.98
N THR A 55 -13.48 3.76 3.21
CA THR A 55 -13.64 2.91 4.40
C THR A 55 -12.57 1.81 4.43
N GLN A 56 -12.29 1.18 3.29
CA GLN A 56 -11.25 0.16 3.17
C GLN A 56 -9.85 0.75 3.38
N LEU A 57 -9.54 1.90 2.78
CA LEU A 57 -8.26 2.60 2.94
C LEU A 57 -8.01 2.99 4.41
N ALA A 58 -9.04 3.49 5.09
CA ALA A 58 -8.96 3.80 6.52
C ALA A 58 -8.71 2.54 7.36
N ALA A 59 -9.39 1.42 7.04
CA ALA A 59 -9.25 0.17 7.77
C ALA A 59 -7.85 -0.46 7.64
N VAL A 60 -7.16 -0.24 6.52
CA VAL A 60 -5.80 -0.74 6.29
C VAL A 60 -4.71 0.28 6.65
N GLN A 61 -5.06 1.50 7.04
CA GLN A 61 -4.09 2.59 7.20
C GLN A 61 -2.96 2.27 8.16
N GLN A 62 -3.24 1.62 9.28
CA GLN A 62 -2.21 1.26 10.26
C GLN A 62 -1.16 0.29 9.69
N VAL A 63 -1.57 -0.64 8.81
CA VAL A 63 -0.64 -1.59 8.17
C VAL A 63 0.07 -0.99 6.95
N MET A 64 -0.16 0.29 6.65
CA MET A 64 0.56 1.02 5.61
C MET A 64 1.82 1.71 6.13
N ASP A 65 2.12 1.65 7.43
CA ASP A 65 3.45 1.99 7.96
C ASP A 65 4.40 0.83 7.65
N ILE A 66 4.99 0.85 6.45
CA ILE A 66 5.78 -0.24 5.88
C ILE A 66 7.19 -0.23 6.43
N ASP A 67 7.75 0.94 6.74
CA ASP A 67 9.07 1.03 7.33
C ASP A 67 9.06 0.99 8.88
N ALA A 68 7.89 1.03 9.52
CA ALA A 68 7.71 1.05 10.98
C ALA A 68 8.46 2.21 11.63
N ASP A 69 8.29 3.43 11.10
CA ASP A 69 8.76 4.65 11.76
C ASP A 69 7.67 5.36 12.59
N GLY A 70 6.47 4.77 12.65
CA GLY A 70 5.31 5.30 13.38
C GLY A 70 4.51 6.34 12.60
N GLN A 71 4.91 6.64 11.36
CA GLN A 71 4.19 7.52 10.45
C GLN A 71 3.76 6.74 9.21
N GLN A 72 2.62 7.12 8.61
CA GLN A 72 2.25 6.61 7.29
C GLN A 72 2.52 7.71 6.27
N GLN A 73 3.63 7.59 5.54
CA GLN A 73 4.12 8.61 4.64
C GLN A 73 4.08 8.14 3.20
N ALA A 74 3.49 8.94 2.31
CA ALA A 74 3.38 8.58 0.91
C ALA A 74 4.74 8.50 0.21
N ASP A 75 5.71 9.32 0.61
CA ASP A 75 7.07 9.38 0.04
C ASP A 75 8.01 8.29 0.56
N LYS A 76 7.62 7.54 1.59
CA LYS A 76 8.32 6.33 2.05
C LYS A 76 7.49 5.08 1.82
N ASP A 77 6.41 4.92 2.56
CA ASP A 77 5.66 3.67 2.61
C ASP A 77 4.98 3.32 1.30
N ALA A 78 4.26 4.28 0.73
CA ALA A 78 3.59 4.03 -0.54
C ALA A 78 4.61 3.81 -1.66
N ILE A 79 5.77 4.49 -1.64
CA ILE A 79 6.85 4.23 -2.59
C ILE A 79 7.44 2.83 -2.42
N LEU A 80 7.67 2.37 -1.19
CA LEU A 80 8.15 1.00 -0.92
C LEU A 80 7.16 -0.04 -1.45
N LEU A 81 5.86 0.15 -1.21
CA LEU A 81 4.80 -0.70 -1.75
C LEU A 81 4.79 -0.70 -3.28
N ILE A 82 4.80 0.49 -3.90
CA ILE A 82 4.79 0.64 -5.36
C ILE A 82 6.00 -0.08 -5.98
N ARG A 83 7.20 0.17 -5.44
CA ARG A 83 8.43 -0.45 -5.93
C ARG A 83 8.38 -1.96 -5.83
N TYR A 84 7.93 -2.48 -4.69
CA TYR A 84 7.75 -3.91 -4.51
C TYR A 84 6.75 -4.50 -5.51
N LEU A 85 5.60 -3.86 -5.71
CA LEU A 85 4.57 -4.33 -6.66
C LEU A 85 4.99 -4.18 -8.13
N LEU A 86 5.95 -3.31 -8.44
CA LEU A 86 6.60 -3.19 -9.75
C LEU A 86 7.75 -4.17 -9.96
N GLY A 87 8.07 -5.01 -8.97
CA GLY A 87 9.13 -6.02 -9.07
C GLY A 87 10.52 -5.56 -8.64
N LEU A 88 10.67 -4.35 -8.10
CA LEU A 88 11.96 -3.91 -7.54
C LEU A 88 12.25 -4.65 -6.23
N ARG A 89 13.48 -5.11 -6.07
CA ARG A 89 13.94 -5.91 -4.93
C ARG A 89 15.35 -5.45 -4.51
N ASN A 90 15.83 -5.96 -3.38
CA ASN A 90 17.18 -5.68 -2.86
C ASN A 90 17.47 -4.17 -2.78
N ALA A 91 18.67 -3.72 -3.17
CA ALA A 91 19.06 -2.31 -3.12
C ALA A 91 18.06 -1.39 -3.87
N ALA A 92 17.52 -1.84 -5.00
CA ALA A 92 16.57 -1.07 -5.81
C ALA A 92 15.23 -0.82 -5.09
N LEU A 93 14.84 -1.69 -4.15
CA LEU A 93 13.63 -1.49 -3.35
C LEU A 93 13.74 -0.23 -2.47
N ILE A 94 14.90 -0.03 -1.85
CA ILE A 94 15.09 1.02 -0.82
C ILE A 94 15.88 2.24 -1.33
N GLN A 95 16.37 2.20 -2.57
CA GLN A 95 17.26 3.23 -3.10
C GLN A 95 16.65 4.64 -3.00
N GLY A 96 17.37 5.57 -2.37
CA GLY A 96 16.92 6.97 -2.25
C GLY A 96 15.78 7.21 -1.26
N ILE A 97 15.40 6.21 -0.45
CA ILE A 97 14.44 6.39 0.65
C ILE A 97 15.21 6.55 1.96
N THR A 98 14.88 7.59 2.72
CA THR A 98 15.51 7.87 4.01
C THR A 98 14.88 7.00 5.11
N LEU A 99 15.58 5.96 5.55
CA LEU A 99 15.11 4.98 6.55
C LEU A 99 15.89 5.03 7.88
N SER A 100 16.55 6.16 8.18
CA SER A 100 17.43 6.25 9.36
C SER A 100 16.66 6.12 10.68
N SER A 101 15.43 6.62 10.74
CA SER A 101 14.51 6.55 11.89
C SER A 101 13.63 5.29 11.93
N SER A 102 13.54 4.55 10.82
CA SER A 102 12.58 3.46 10.65
C SER A 102 13.01 2.19 11.38
N GLU A 103 12.11 1.36 11.88
CA GLU A 103 12.52 0.06 12.44
C GLU A 103 12.91 -0.95 11.34
N ARG A 104 12.18 -0.95 10.22
CA ARG A 104 12.46 -1.77 9.03
C ARG A 104 13.30 -1.00 8.01
N LYS A 105 14.62 -1.02 8.23
CA LYS A 105 15.60 -0.26 7.43
C LYS A 105 16.15 -0.99 6.19
N THR A 106 15.95 -2.30 6.12
CA THR A 106 16.61 -3.14 5.11
C THR A 106 15.63 -3.61 4.05
N ALA A 107 16.11 -3.80 2.82
CA ALA A 107 15.28 -4.37 1.76
C ALA A 107 14.72 -5.75 2.13
N SER A 108 15.47 -6.54 2.89
CA SER A 108 15.02 -7.85 3.38
C SER A 108 13.85 -7.70 4.37
N SER A 109 14.00 -6.90 5.43
CA SER A 109 12.93 -6.67 6.43
C SER A 109 11.66 -6.09 5.82
N ILE A 110 11.80 -5.17 4.85
CA ILE A 110 10.65 -4.59 4.14
C ILE A 110 9.99 -5.64 3.23
N THR A 111 10.77 -6.46 2.53
CA THR A 111 10.24 -7.54 1.70
C THR A 111 9.45 -8.54 2.54
N THR A 112 10.00 -9.01 3.66
CA THR A 112 9.29 -9.89 4.59
C THR A 112 7.96 -9.30 5.05
N TYR A 113 7.94 -8.01 5.41
CA TYR A 113 6.72 -7.35 5.84
C TYR A 113 5.68 -7.25 4.72
N LEU A 114 6.10 -6.84 3.52
CA LEU A 114 5.21 -6.72 2.37
C LEU A 114 4.66 -8.08 1.90
N GLU A 115 5.46 -9.14 1.97
CA GLU A 115 5.00 -10.50 1.66
C GLU A 115 3.91 -10.95 2.63
N ALA A 116 4.11 -10.75 3.94
CA ALA A 116 3.10 -11.07 4.95
C ALA A 116 1.82 -10.23 4.78
N LEU A 117 1.96 -8.96 4.42
CA LEU A 117 0.83 -8.04 4.21
C LEU A 117 0.02 -8.38 2.96
N LEU A 118 0.68 -8.78 1.86
CA LEU A 118 0.05 -8.98 0.56
C LEU A 118 -0.50 -10.41 0.38
N ASN A 119 0.11 -11.38 1.07
CA ASN A 119 -0.26 -12.78 1.05
C ASN A 119 -0.46 -13.29 2.49
N PRO A 120 -1.51 -12.81 3.19
CA PRO A 120 -1.80 -13.30 4.54
C PRO A 120 -2.11 -14.79 4.47
N VAL A 121 -1.46 -15.57 5.34
CA VAL A 121 -1.67 -17.02 5.52
C VAL A 121 -3.00 -17.28 6.21
#